data_AF-A0A450UUQ2-F1
#
_entry.id   AF-A0A450UUQ2-F1
#
_cell.length_a   1.000
_cell.length_b   1.000
_cell.length_c   1.000
_cell.angle_alpha   90.00
_cell.angle_beta   90.00
_cell.angle_gamma   90.00
#
_symmetry.space_group_name_H-M   'P 1'
#
loop_
_entity.id
_entity.type
_entity.pdbx_description
1 polymer ?
#
loop_
_entity_poly.entity_id
_entity_poly.type
_entity_poly.pdbx_seq_one_letter_code
_entity_poly.pdbx_strand_id
1 'polypeptide(L)'
;MSYINPDFRKSGPISAFLQQNHYKSDRLQIPRQNGRSPSVIYFSCGFAVLGAYLMKTNWLIITSLLSLFLTGCISSPFNVKDGKLPLICFSGCKTISVVRERPPKVNLYEYDSVALGNFSGEYSGTIKEAIRNAILQGDTLKLASNIDVDDDDIKIAVISGKTTKAEFNQSHHEGKGKCYEGLNFKARDCWINKTIADWRLSFLIEVEDASTGETIIRESFSDSKSETANGRVKFDKGKGLSVLVSGVSNQITPYFSSYNFEAKAKIFTDEDFPHFAEGDKYMSAKKWNDAIIEYEKAVKRAEQLGELPYRAMSYYNLGIALGYSDIDHPKSMEYIAKAKQLVEDKDYDREIVKIKKYMEDYNTLKLYTDKK
;
A
#
# COMPACT_ATOMS: atom_id res chain seq x y z
N MET A 1 71.69 25.99 24.35
CA MET A 1 70.34 25.55 24.70
C MET A 1 69.82 24.71 23.54
N SER A 2 69.90 23.39 23.74
CA SER A 2 68.91 22.36 23.39
C SER A 2 67.82 22.69 22.35
N TYR A 3 67.44 21.83 21.41
CA TYR A 3 67.93 20.54 20.88
C TYR A 3 66.84 20.09 19.84
N ILE A 4 67.26 19.38 18.78
CA ILE A 4 66.50 18.32 18.06
C ILE A 4 65.38 18.71 17.07
N ASN A 5 65.72 18.63 15.78
CA ASN A 5 64.95 18.02 14.68
C ASN A 5 64.83 16.49 14.95
N PRO A 6 63.79 15.71 14.56
CA PRO A 6 63.79 15.22 13.17
C PRO A 6 62.42 14.76 12.55
N ASP A 7 62.40 14.80 11.22
CA ASP A 7 62.07 13.70 10.28
C ASP A 7 60.77 12.88 10.38
N PHE A 8 59.99 12.81 9.29
CA PHE A 8 60.18 11.88 8.15
C PHE A 8 60.00 10.39 8.52
N ARG A 9 58.97 9.76 7.92
CA ARG A 9 58.99 8.45 7.19
C ARG A 9 57.55 7.94 7.07
N LYS A 10 57.00 7.87 5.86
CA LYS A 10 57.11 6.75 4.90
C LYS A 10 56.60 5.41 5.46
N SER A 11 55.44 4.99 4.98
CA SER A 11 55.28 3.64 4.43
C SER A 11 54.18 3.68 3.36
N GLY A 12 54.56 3.30 2.15
CA GLY A 12 53.67 3.13 1.01
C GLY A 12 52.84 1.84 1.07
N PRO A 13 52.46 1.30 -0.10
CA PRO A 13 51.19 0.61 -0.31
C PRO A 13 51.25 -0.87 0.06
N ILE A 14 50.09 -1.43 0.43
CA ILE A 14 49.88 -2.88 0.38
C ILE A 14 48.73 -3.16 -0.58
N SER A 15 49.15 -3.61 -1.74
CA SER A 15 48.43 -4.43 -2.69
C SER A 15 47.90 -5.73 -2.07
N ALA A 16 46.81 -6.21 -2.67
CA ALA A 16 46.44 -7.62 -2.78
C ALA A 16 45.96 -8.35 -1.52
N PHE A 17 44.64 -8.46 -1.40
CA PHE A 17 44.04 -9.75 -1.05
C PHE A 17 43.03 -10.13 -2.14
N LEU A 18 43.54 -10.85 -3.13
CA LEU A 18 42.75 -11.82 -3.89
C LEU A 18 42.33 -12.91 -2.91
N GLN A 19 41.03 -13.04 -2.64
CA GLN A 19 40.46 -14.35 -2.37
C GLN A 19 39.03 -14.40 -2.91
N GLN A 20 38.96 -15.03 -4.08
CA GLN A 20 37.89 -15.89 -4.59
C GLN A 20 36.69 -16.07 -3.65
N ASN A 21 35.54 -15.60 -4.10
CA ASN A 21 34.26 -16.24 -3.82
C ASN A 21 33.50 -16.41 -5.13
N HIS A 22 33.96 -17.35 -5.95
CA HIS A 22 33.11 -18.00 -6.94
C HIS A 22 32.09 -18.85 -6.19
N TYR A 23 30.91 -18.28 -5.94
CA TYR A 23 29.78 -19.06 -5.47
C TYR A 23 29.29 -19.95 -6.62
N LYS A 24 29.47 -21.25 -6.42
CA LYS A 24 28.93 -22.31 -7.28
C LYS A 24 27.42 -22.15 -7.43
N SER A 25 26.97 -22.22 -8.68
CA SER A 25 25.58 -22.44 -9.03
C SER A 25 25.20 -23.90 -8.70
N ASP A 26 24.70 -24.15 -7.50
CA ASP A 26 24.05 -25.43 -7.21
C ASP A 26 22.55 -25.31 -7.48
N ARG A 27 22.17 -25.89 -8.63
CA ARG A 27 20.83 -26.33 -8.96
C ARG A 27 20.36 -27.25 -7.84
N LEU A 28 19.37 -26.82 -7.06
CA LEU A 28 18.59 -27.74 -6.24
C LEU A 28 17.31 -28.13 -6.98
N GLN A 29 17.26 -29.43 -7.21
CA GLN A 29 16.30 -30.20 -7.98
C GLN A 29 14.95 -30.21 -7.26
N ILE A 30 13.90 -29.96 -8.03
CA ILE A 30 12.51 -30.21 -7.65
C ILE A 30 12.28 -31.73 -7.71
N PRO A 31 11.84 -32.41 -6.63
CA PRO A 31 11.37 -33.77 -6.77
C PRO A 31 9.99 -33.76 -7.43
N ARG A 32 9.93 -34.39 -8.61
CA ARG A 32 8.68 -34.96 -9.16
C ARG A 32 8.13 -35.99 -8.18
N GLN A 33 6.83 -35.93 -7.88
CA GLN A 33 6.01 -37.14 -7.86
C GLN A 33 4.63 -36.88 -8.47
N ASN A 34 4.29 -37.78 -9.39
CA ASN A 34 3.00 -38.07 -10.00
C ASN A 34 1.95 -38.26 -8.89
N GLY A 35 0.67 -37.94 -9.01
CA GLY A 35 -0.22 -37.89 -10.16
C GLY A 35 -1.53 -38.56 -9.70
N ARG A 36 -2.63 -37.81 -9.65
CA ARG A 36 -4.04 -38.24 -9.76
C ARG A 36 -4.97 -37.07 -9.43
N SER A 37 -5.53 -36.47 -10.46
CA SER A 37 -6.86 -35.85 -10.47
C SER A 37 -7.92 -36.92 -10.13
N PRO A 38 -9.10 -36.60 -9.55
CA PRO A 38 -10.03 -35.67 -10.18
C PRO A 38 -10.98 -34.86 -9.27
N SER A 39 -11.69 -33.94 -9.93
CA SER A 39 -13.05 -33.46 -9.67
C SER A 39 -13.25 -32.23 -8.77
N VAL A 40 -13.76 -31.21 -9.45
CA VAL A 40 -14.56 -30.08 -8.98
C VAL A 40 -15.77 -30.56 -8.18
N ILE A 41 -16.00 -29.98 -7.00
CA ILE A 41 -17.33 -29.90 -6.37
C ILE A 41 -17.48 -28.49 -5.79
N TYR A 42 -18.46 -27.75 -6.32
CA TYR A 42 -18.99 -26.50 -5.76
C TYR A 42 -19.69 -26.80 -4.43
N PHE A 43 -19.32 -26.09 -3.36
CA PHE A 43 -20.14 -26.05 -2.15
C PHE A 43 -21.08 -24.85 -2.21
N SER A 44 -22.36 -25.13 -2.43
CA SER A 44 -23.47 -24.24 -2.15
C SER A 44 -23.64 -24.11 -0.64
N CYS A 45 -23.76 -22.88 -0.13
CA CYS A 45 -24.18 -22.66 1.25
C CYS A 45 -25.67 -23.03 1.39
N GLY A 46 -25.93 -24.06 2.18
CA GLY A 46 -27.27 -24.53 2.50
C GLY A 46 -28.02 -23.59 3.44
N PHE A 47 -29.31 -23.42 3.15
CA PHE A 47 -30.31 -23.01 4.13
C PHE A 47 -30.55 -24.16 5.10
N ALA A 48 -30.28 -23.93 6.38
CA ALA A 48 -30.67 -24.80 7.47
C ALA A 48 -31.79 -24.14 8.28
N VAL A 49 -32.93 -24.82 8.30
CA VAL A 49 -33.83 -24.99 9.45
C VAL A 49 -34.47 -23.72 10.04
N LEU A 50 -35.76 -23.51 9.73
CA LEU A 50 -36.72 -23.24 10.80
C LEU A 50 -38.00 -24.04 10.52
N GLY A 51 -38.24 -25.03 11.38
CA GLY A 51 -39.36 -25.95 11.29
C GLY A 51 -40.67 -25.34 11.76
N ALA A 52 -41.73 -25.85 11.13
CA ALA A 52 -42.97 -26.28 11.75
C ALA A 52 -43.62 -25.32 12.76
N TYR A 53 -44.50 -24.45 12.26
CA TYR A 53 -45.77 -24.20 12.91
C TYR A 53 -46.82 -23.87 11.83
N LEU A 54 -48.04 -24.39 12.03
CA LEU A 54 -49.26 -24.18 11.23
C LEU A 54 -49.54 -25.18 10.09
N MET A 55 -49.89 -26.41 10.48
CA MET A 55 -50.96 -27.15 9.80
C MET A 55 -52.32 -26.65 10.29
N LYS A 56 -53.05 -25.94 9.41
CA LYS A 56 -54.51 -25.99 9.18
C LYS A 56 -54.98 -24.71 8.49
N THR A 57 -54.99 -24.71 7.16
CA THR A 57 -56.02 -24.06 6.31
C THR A 57 -55.75 -24.32 4.81
N ASN A 58 -56.78 -24.86 4.14
CA ASN A 58 -57.05 -24.98 2.70
C ASN A 58 -55.92 -25.23 1.68
N TRP A 59 -55.96 -26.45 1.11
CA TRP A 59 -55.05 -27.02 0.12
C TRP A 59 -55.40 -26.72 -1.35
N LEU A 60 -56.11 -25.60 -1.62
CA LEU A 60 -56.53 -25.22 -2.99
C LEU A 60 -56.14 -23.79 -3.40
N ILE A 61 -55.38 -23.06 -2.57
CA ILE A 61 -54.86 -21.72 -2.94
C ILE A 61 -53.33 -21.74 -3.13
N ILE A 62 -52.65 -22.83 -2.76
CA ILE A 62 -51.18 -22.91 -2.76
C ILE A 62 -50.58 -23.32 -4.12
N THR A 63 -51.35 -23.93 -5.03
CA THR A 63 -50.82 -24.34 -6.35
C THR A 63 -50.83 -23.23 -7.40
N SER A 64 -51.49 -22.10 -7.17
CA SER A 64 -51.41 -20.93 -8.06
C SER A 64 -50.40 -19.87 -7.60
N LEU A 65 -49.83 -20.02 -6.40
CA LEU A 65 -48.79 -19.12 -5.86
C LEU A 65 -47.39 -19.75 -5.90
N LEU A 66 -47.26 -21.03 -6.25
CA LEU A 66 -45.96 -21.72 -6.35
C LEU A 66 -45.31 -21.68 -7.75
N SER A 67 -45.94 -21.02 -8.73
CA SER A 67 -45.32 -20.69 -10.03
C SER A 67 -44.73 -19.27 -10.08
N LEU A 68 -44.91 -18.47 -9.02
CA LEU A 68 -44.36 -17.12 -8.88
C LEU A 68 -43.15 -17.04 -7.93
N PHE A 69 -42.68 -18.17 -7.39
CA PHE A 69 -41.55 -18.23 -6.45
C PHE A 69 -40.26 -18.83 -7.04
N LEU A 70 -40.22 -19.12 -8.35
CA LEU A 70 -39.00 -19.49 -9.08
C LEU A 70 -38.40 -18.35 -9.93
N THR A 71 -38.98 -17.14 -9.85
CA THR A 71 -38.32 -15.90 -10.25
C THR A 71 -38.24 -15.01 -9.02
N GLY A 72 -37.11 -15.09 -8.32
CA GLY A 72 -36.83 -14.30 -7.12
C GLY A 72 -36.69 -12.81 -7.42
N CYS A 73 -37.80 -12.13 -7.71
CA CYS A 73 -37.93 -10.69 -7.51
C CYS A 73 -38.62 -10.50 -6.16
N ILE A 74 -37.84 -10.38 -5.09
CA ILE A 74 -38.33 -9.81 -3.83
C ILE A 74 -38.47 -8.30 -4.10
N SER A 75 -39.63 -7.90 -4.60
CA SER A 75 -40.10 -6.52 -4.52
C SER A 75 -40.45 -6.23 -3.06
N SER A 76 -39.42 -5.90 -2.27
CA SER A 76 -39.66 -5.07 -1.10
C SER A 76 -40.19 -3.71 -1.58
N PRO A 77 -41.11 -3.05 -0.86
CA PRO A 77 -41.53 -1.72 -1.23
C PRO A 77 -40.34 -0.80 -1.01
N PHE A 78 -39.60 -0.50 -2.08
CA PHE A 78 -38.59 0.55 -2.08
C PHE A 78 -39.31 1.85 -1.77
N ASN A 79 -39.04 2.37 -0.58
CA ASN A 79 -39.42 3.73 -0.24
C ASN A 79 -38.46 4.65 -1.01
N VAL A 80 -38.85 4.98 -2.24
CA VAL A 80 -38.20 5.98 -3.09
C VAL A 80 -38.41 7.33 -2.40
N LYS A 81 -37.55 7.67 -1.45
CA LYS A 81 -37.34 9.08 -1.13
C LYS A 81 -36.46 9.64 -2.25
N ASP A 82 -36.98 10.66 -2.92
CA ASP A 82 -36.26 11.52 -3.87
C ASP A 82 -35.96 10.98 -5.28
N GLY A 83 -36.66 9.93 -5.73
CA GLY A 83 -36.63 9.49 -7.14
C GLY A 83 -35.36 8.76 -7.58
N LYS A 84 -34.46 8.41 -6.65
CA LYS A 84 -33.21 7.70 -6.94
C LYS A 84 -33.30 6.24 -6.48
N LEU A 85 -33.02 5.31 -7.40
CA LEU A 85 -32.87 3.90 -7.07
C LEU A 85 -31.49 3.69 -6.43
N PRO A 86 -31.37 3.00 -5.29
CA PRO A 86 -30.06 2.56 -4.80
C PRO A 86 -29.49 1.50 -5.74
N LEU A 87 -28.20 1.60 -6.11
CA LEU A 87 -27.51 0.48 -6.75
C LEU A 87 -27.37 -0.60 -5.67
N ILE A 88 -28.32 -1.52 -5.62
CA ILE A 88 -28.02 -2.82 -5.05
C ILE A 88 -27.09 -3.48 -6.06
N CYS A 89 -25.93 -3.96 -5.60
CA CYS A 89 -25.05 -4.80 -6.40
C CYS A 89 -25.78 -6.09 -6.83
N PHE A 90 -26.68 -5.97 -7.80
CA PHE A 90 -27.24 -7.13 -8.51
C PHE A 90 -26.19 -7.71 -9.47
N SER A 91 -25.21 -6.89 -9.88
CA SER A 91 -24.04 -7.26 -10.67
C SER A 91 -22.76 -7.23 -9.83
N GLY A 92 -21.76 -8.00 -10.26
CA GLY A 92 -20.50 -8.18 -9.53
C GLY A 92 -19.72 -6.87 -9.35
N CYS A 93 -18.86 -6.84 -8.33
CA CYS A 93 -17.90 -5.77 -8.13
C CYS A 93 -16.50 -6.38 -8.02
N LYS A 94 -15.52 -5.73 -8.65
CA LYS A 94 -14.12 -6.14 -8.58
C LYS A 94 -13.28 -4.98 -8.07
N THR A 95 -12.24 -5.29 -7.29
CA THR A 95 -11.23 -4.30 -6.92
C THR A 95 -10.01 -4.51 -7.80
N ILE A 96 -9.54 -3.45 -8.44
CA ILE A 96 -8.28 -3.42 -9.16
C ILE A 96 -7.23 -2.64 -8.38
N SER A 97 -5.99 -3.06 -8.57
CA SER A 97 -4.79 -2.45 -8.01
C SER A 97 -4.12 -1.58 -9.07
N VAL A 98 -3.83 -0.33 -8.71
CA VAL A 98 -3.25 0.66 -9.60
C VAL A 98 -2.05 1.28 -8.91
N VAL A 99 -0.85 1.01 -9.42
CA VAL A 99 0.38 1.61 -8.91
C VAL A 99 0.49 3.04 -9.43
N ARG A 100 0.67 4.01 -8.52
CA ARG A 100 0.76 5.44 -8.81
C ARG A 100 1.92 6.07 -8.08
N GLU A 101 2.55 7.03 -8.75
CA GLU A 101 3.59 7.83 -8.14
C GLU A 101 2.98 8.99 -7.36
N ARG A 102 3.61 9.34 -6.23
CA ARG A 102 3.30 10.51 -5.43
C ARG A 102 4.51 11.41 -5.26
N PRO A 103 4.30 12.73 -5.16
CA PRO A 103 5.37 13.65 -4.81
C PRO A 103 5.90 13.38 -3.40
N PRO A 104 7.13 13.82 -3.08
CA PRO A 104 7.63 13.87 -1.72
C PRO A 104 6.65 14.63 -0.80
N LYS A 105 6.51 14.16 0.44
CA LYS A 105 5.61 14.82 1.42
C LYS A 105 6.09 16.20 1.87
N VAL A 106 7.39 16.49 1.71
CA VAL A 106 7.99 17.78 2.02
C VAL A 106 8.35 18.43 0.70
N ASN A 107 7.84 19.64 0.47
CA ASN A 107 8.20 20.41 -0.70
C ASN A 107 9.58 21.06 -0.49
N LEU A 108 10.65 20.34 -0.84
CA LEU A 108 12.01 20.88 -0.82
C LEU A 108 12.39 21.57 -2.14
N TYR A 109 11.50 21.61 -3.13
CA TYR A 109 11.75 22.21 -4.45
C TYR A 109 11.65 23.74 -4.48
N GLU A 110 11.38 24.34 -3.32
CA GLU A 110 11.49 25.79 -3.10
C GLU A 110 12.91 26.20 -2.70
N TYR A 111 13.78 25.23 -2.43
CA TYR A 111 15.17 25.43 -2.04
C TYR A 111 16.10 25.08 -3.21
N ASP A 112 17.20 25.81 -3.32
CA ASP A 112 18.23 25.58 -4.35
C ASP A 112 19.08 24.35 -4.03
N SER A 113 19.24 24.06 -2.74
CA SER A 113 19.98 22.90 -2.26
C SER A 113 19.50 22.39 -0.91
N VAL A 114 19.86 21.15 -0.61
CA VAL A 114 19.55 20.48 0.65
C VAL A 114 20.85 20.02 1.30
N ALA A 115 21.02 20.34 2.58
CA ALA A 115 22.18 19.92 3.37
C ALA A 115 21.77 18.86 4.41
N LEU A 116 22.65 17.89 4.65
CA LEU A 116 22.47 16.92 5.73
C LEU A 116 23.29 17.34 6.96
N GLY A 117 22.61 17.98 7.91
CA GLY A 117 23.17 18.51 9.14
C GLY A 117 23.55 17.43 10.16
N ASN A 118 23.32 17.72 11.44
CA ASN A 118 23.72 16.86 12.54
C ASN A 118 22.79 15.64 12.68
N PHE A 119 23.40 14.45 12.77
CA PHE A 119 22.70 13.20 13.02
C PHE A 119 23.31 12.54 14.26
N SER A 120 22.50 12.33 15.31
CA SER A 120 22.99 11.85 16.61
C SER A 120 22.23 10.65 17.15
N GLY A 121 22.87 9.88 18.03
CA GLY A 121 22.30 8.67 18.64
C GLY A 121 22.57 7.38 17.84
N GLU A 122 22.22 6.23 18.43
CA GLU A 122 22.43 4.92 17.82
C GLU A 122 21.74 4.80 16.46
N TYR A 123 22.37 4.20 15.45
CA TYR A 123 21.82 4.01 14.08
C TYR A 123 21.55 5.28 13.25
N SER A 124 21.79 6.47 13.81
CA SER A 124 21.58 7.74 13.10
C SER A 124 22.40 7.88 11.82
N GLY A 125 23.62 7.30 11.78
CA GLY A 125 24.44 7.27 10.56
C GLY A 125 23.82 6.44 9.43
N THR A 126 23.22 5.28 9.75
CA THR A 126 22.53 4.45 8.75
C THR A 126 21.29 5.15 8.23
N ILE A 127 20.53 5.81 9.10
CA ILE A 127 19.35 6.58 8.71
C ILE A 127 19.73 7.82 7.89
N LYS A 128 20.81 8.53 8.27
CA LYS A 128 21.39 9.64 7.49
C LYS A 128 21.71 9.20 6.05
N GLU A 129 22.30 8.02 5.91
CA GLU A 129 22.65 7.47 4.61
C GLU A 129 21.41 7.04 3.81
N ALA A 130 20.39 6.48 4.46
CA ALA A 130 19.11 6.19 3.80
C ALA A 130 18.44 7.47 3.26
N ILE A 131 18.44 8.56 4.05
CA ILE A 131 17.93 9.87 3.63
C ILE A 131 18.75 10.42 2.47
N ARG A 132 20.09 10.37 2.55
CA ARG A 132 20.98 10.77 1.45
C ARG A 132 20.61 10.06 0.15
N ASN A 133 20.47 8.74 0.21
CA ASN A 133 20.13 7.93 -0.95
C ASN A 133 18.74 8.23 -1.49
N ALA A 134 17.75 8.50 -0.63
CA ALA A 134 16.42 8.94 -1.06
C ALA A 134 16.47 10.27 -1.82
N ILE A 135 17.22 11.25 -1.31
CA ILE A 135 17.42 12.56 -1.97
C ILE A 135 18.11 12.38 -3.34
N LEU A 136 19.18 11.58 -3.38
CA LEU A 136 19.92 11.30 -4.61
C LEU A 136 19.07 10.57 -5.66
N GLN A 137 18.22 9.63 -5.25
CA GLN A 137 17.29 8.94 -6.15
C GLN A 137 16.18 9.85 -6.68
N GLY A 138 15.87 10.94 -5.98
CA GLY A 138 14.85 11.91 -6.39
C GLY A 138 15.24 12.75 -7.62
N ASP A 139 16.48 12.66 -8.10
CA ASP A 139 17.02 13.33 -9.32
C ASP A 139 16.69 14.83 -9.45
N THR A 140 16.38 15.51 -8.34
CA THR A 140 15.81 16.87 -8.35
C THR A 140 16.44 17.81 -7.34
N LEU A 141 16.93 17.28 -6.22
CA LEU A 141 17.52 18.07 -5.14
C LEU A 141 19.04 17.96 -5.18
N LYS A 142 19.72 19.11 -5.24
CA LYS A 142 21.18 19.15 -5.13
C LYS A 142 21.57 19.01 -3.66
N LEU A 143 22.39 18.00 -3.37
CA LEU A 143 23.02 17.90 -2.05
C LEU A 143 24.15 18.93 -1.95
N ALA A 144 24.03 19.86 -1.01
CA ALA A 144 25.09 20.79 -0.68
C ALA A 144 26.24 20.04 0.02
N SER A 145 27.46 20.20 -0.50
CA SER A 145 28.67 19.61 0.11
C SER A 145 29.19 20.45 1.28
N ASN A 146 29.01 21.77 1.23
CA ASN A 146 29.35 22.73 2.27
C ASN A 146 28.16 23.66 2.53
N ILE A 147 27.91 23.96 3.80
CA ILE A 147 26.95 24.96 4.25
C ILE A 147 27.75 26.27 4.42
N ASP A 148 28.19 26.88 3.32
CA ASP A 148 28.66 28.27 3.37
C ASP A 148 27.42 29.13 3.13
N VAL A 149 26.90 29.68 4.23
CA VAL A 149 25.65 30.47 4.30
C VAL A 149 25.88 31.93 3.90
N ASP A 150 27.09 32.27 3.43
CA ASP A 150 27.49 33.66 3.17
C ASP A 150 27.01 34.19 1.80
N ASP A 151 26.22 33.40 1.05
CA ASP A 151 25.57 33.83 -0.18
C ASP A 151 24.07 34.00 0.09
N ASP A 152 23.66 35.25 0.40
CA ASP A 152 22.29 35.64 0.78
C ASP A 152 21.23 35.26 -0.28
N ASP A 153 21.65 34.86 -1.48
CA ASP A 153 20.79 34.49 -2.60
C ASP A 153 20.47 32.98 -2.69
N ILE A 154 21.13 32.11 -1.91
CA ILE A 154 20.92 30.65 -1.99
C ILE A 154 20.00 30.16 -0.85
N LYS A 155 18.84 29.62 -1.21
CA LYS A 155 17.94 28.96 -0.25
C LYS A 155 18.39 27.54 0.03
N ILE A 156 18.75 27.27 1.29
CA ILE A 156 19.21 25.94 1.74
C ILE A 156 18.26 25.39 2.80
N ALA A 157 17.77 24.16 2.59
CA ALA A 157 17.08 23.40 3.63
C ALA A 157 18.07 22.46 4.33
N VAL A 158 18.11 22.48 5.66
CA VAL A 158 18.97 21.60 6.46
C VAL A 158 18.14 20.50 7.08
N ILE A 159 18.49 19.25 6.77
CA ILE A 159 17.87 18.06 7.37
C ILE A 159 18.77 17.56 8.49
N SER A 160 18.23 17.46 9.69
CA SER A 160 18.89 16.89 10.87
C SER A 160 18.05 15.75 11.46
N GLY A 161 18.68 14.94 12.31
CA GLY A 161 17.96 13.83 12.92
C GLY A 161 18.59 13.32 14.20
N LYS A 162 17.78 12.66 15.03
CA LYS A 162 18.30 11.97 16.22
C LYS A 162 17.50 10.74 16.57
N THR A 163 18.21 9.72 17.02
CA THR A 163 17.58 8.54 17.62
C THR A 163 17.08 8.90 19.00
N THR A 164 15.76 8.93 19.17
CA THR A 164 15.12 9.22 20.45
C THR A 164 14.95 7.96 21.30
N LYS A 165 14.91 6.79 20.65
CA LYS A 165 14.70 5.50 21.31
C LYS A 165 15.37 4.37 20.55
N ALA A 166 16.15 3.52 21.22
CA ALA A 166 16.68 2.28 20.68
C ALA A 166 16.73 1.23 21.81
N GLU A 167 15.63 0.50 21.98
CA GLU A 167 15.44 -0.43 23.09
C GLU A 167 15.42 -1.89 22.63
N PHE A 168 15.96 -2.76 23.48
CA PHE A 168 15.82 -4.20 23.41
C PHE A 168 15.52 -4.73 24.80
N ASN A 169 14.36 -5.36 24.95
CA ASN A 169 13.93 -6.00 26.18
C ASN A 169 13.76 -7.50 25.93
N GLN A 170 14.30 -8.33 26.82
CA GLN A 170 14.10 -9.78 26.75
C GLN A 170 13.54 -10.27 28.09
N SER A 171 12.41 -10.98 28.05
CA SER A 171 11.80 -11.62 29.20
C SER A 171 11.75 -13.13 29.04
N HIS A 172 11.84 -13.83 30.17
CA HIS A 172 11.69 -15.28 30.22
C HIS A 172 10.45 -15.64 31.02
N HIS A 173 9.60 -16.48 30.44
CA HIS A 173 8.37 -16.96 31.06
C HIS A 173 8.45 -18.49 31.21
N GLU A 174 8.29 -18.94 32.44
CA GLU A 174 8.27 -20.35 32.83
C GLU A 174 6.97 -20.62 33.58
N GLY A 175 6.22 -21.63 33.15
CA GLY A 175 4.93 -21.95 33.77
C GLY A 175 4.32 -23.25 33.30
N LYS A 176 3.24 -23.67 33.96
CA LYS A 176 2.46 -24.85 33.56
C LYS A 176 1.47 -24.48 32.45
N GLY A 177 1.35 -25.32 31.44
CA GLY A 177 0.34 -25.20 30.40
C GLY A 177 -0.07 -26.55 29.81
N LYS A 178 -0.86 -26.53 28.75
CA LYS A 178 -1.33 -27.75 28.07
C LYS A 178 -0.53 -27.99 26.79
N CYS A 179 0.00 -29.19 26.63
CA CYS A 179 0.62 -29.66 25.39
C CYS A 179 -0.25 -30.76 24.78
N TYR A 180 -0.27 -30.83 23.45
CA TYR A 180 -1.06 -31.80 22.70
C TYR A 180 -0.10 -32.76 21.98
N GLU A 181 -0.32 -34.05 22.13
CA GLU A 181 0.58 -35.08 21.62
C GLU A 181 -0.21 -36.18 20.88
N GLY A 182 0.29 -36.61 19.72
CA GLY A 182 -0.31 -37.63 18.87
C GLY A 182 -1.50 -37.18 18.01
N LEU A 183 -1.94 -38.05 17.09
CA LEU A 183 -3.05 -37.81 16.14
C LEU A 183 -4.41 -37.53 16.82
N ASN A 184 -4.55 -37.86 18.10
CA ASN A 184 -5.80 -37.74 18.86
C ASN A 184 -5.88 -36.47 19.74
N PHE A 185 -4.90 -35.55 19.66
CA PHE A 185 -4.90 -34.26 20.38
C PHE A 185 -5.28 -34.35 21.89
N LYS A 186 -4.78 -35.37 22.60
CA LYS A 186 -5.02 -35.45 24.06
C LYS A 186 -4.17 -34.40 24.78
N ALA A 187 -4.82 -33.52 25.54
CA ALA A 187 -4.14 -32.49 26.33
C ALA A 187 -3.46 -33.11 27.56
N ARG A 188 -2.18 -32.79 27.78
CA ARG A 188 -1.45 -33.09 29.02
C ARG A 188 -0.88 -31.83 29.64
N ASP A 189 -0.72 -31.83 30.95
CA ASP A 189 0.03 -30.78 31.64
C ASP A 189 1.51 -30.88 31.26
N CYS A 190 2.06 -29.76 30.81
CA CYS A 190 3.46 -29.63 30.45
C CYS A 190 4.03 -28.32 30.99
N TRP A 191 5.35 -28.29 31.13
CA TRP A 191 6.06 -27.06 31.38
C TRP A 191 6.26 -26.31 30.06
N ILE A 192 5.79 -25.07 30.02
CA ILE A 192 5.98 -24.15 28.93
C ILE A 192 7.06 -23.17 29.34
N ASN A 193 8.17 -23.22 28.61
CA ASN A 193 9.24 -22.25 28.70
C ASN A 193 9.23 -21.43 27.43
N LYS A 194 9.13 -20.11 27.56
CA LYS A 194 9.14 -19.19 26.43
C LYS A 194 10.06 -18.01 26.74
N THR A 195 10.78 -17.56 25.73
CA THR A 195 11.52 -16.31 25.78
C THR A 195 10.89 -15.35 24.79
N ILE A 196 10.61 -14.14 25.25
CA ILE A 196 10.05 -13.05 24.43
C ILE A 196 11.12 -11.98 24.32
N ALA A 197 11.32 -11.48 23.10
CA ALA A 197 12.21 -10.37 22.80
C ALA A 197 11.43 -9.26 22.11
N ASP A 198 11.53 -8.06 22.64
CA ASP A 198 10.90 -6.85 22.11
C ASP A 198 11.98 -5.84 21.71
N TRP A 199 11.89 -5.35 20.48
CA TRP A 199 12.72 -4.27 19.96
C TRP A 199 11.86 -3.05 19.66
N ARG A 200 12.38 -1.87 19.97
CA ARG A 200 11.73 -0.60 19.64
C ARG A 200 12.77 0.40 19.17
N LEU A 201 12.49 1.04 18.04
CA LEU A 201 13.30 2.12 17.49
C LEU A 201 12.41 3.34 17.29
N SER A 202 12.90 4.52 17.65
CA SER A 202 12.26 5.79 17.34
C SER A 202 13.30 6.82 16.94
N PHE A 203 12.97 7.58 15.91
CA PHE A 203 13.85 8.53 15.26
C PHE A 203 13.09 9.83 14.98
N LEU A 204 13.68 10.95 15.36
CA LEU A 204 13.13 12.28 15.09
C LEU A 204 13.88 12.90 13.92
N ILE A 205 13.15 13.49 12.98
CA ILE A 205 13.68 14.31 11.89
C ILE A 205 13.22 15.74 12.08
N GLU A 206 14.14 16.67 11.85
CA GLU A 206 13.89 18.11 11.80
C GLU A 206 14.42 18.63 10.47
N VAL A 207 13.60 19.41 9.77
CA VAL A 207 14.02 20.13 8.55
C VAL A 207 13.81 21.60 8.80
N GLU A 208 14.86 22.39 8.57
CA GLU A 208 14.91 23.82 8.88
C GLU A 208 15.35 24.62 7.66
N ASP A 209 14.81 25.81 7.48
CA ASP A 209 15.34 26.80 6.54
C ASP A 209 16.64 27.39 7.13
N ALA A 210 17.75 27.28 6.41
CA ALA A 210 19.05 27.72 6.89
C ALA A 210 19.14 29.24 7.10
N SER A 211 18.38 30.02 6.33
CA SER A 211 18.43 31.49 6.34
C SER A 211 17.62 32.07 7.49
N THR A 212 16.47 31.47 7.82
CA THR A 212 15.59 31.97 8.89
C THR A 212 15.74 31.20 10.19
N GLY A 213 16.24 29.97 10.16
CA GLY A 213 16.21 29.03 11.27
C GLY A 213 14.80 28.48 11.57
N GLU A 214 13.83 28.73 10.69
CA GLU A 214 12.46 28.27 10.88
C GLU A 214 12.36 26.76 10.64
N THR A 215 11.69 26.05 11.55
CA THR A 215 11.41 24.62 11.39
C THR A 215 10.28 24.42 10.38
N ILE A 216 10.62 23.82 9.23
CA ILE A 216 9.68 23.44 8.17
C ILE A 216 8.90 22.19 8.61
N ILE A 217 9.60 21.18 9.11
CA ILE A 217 8.98 19.96 9.66
C ILE A 217 9.71 19.47 10.91
N ARG A 218 8.97 18.84 11.81
CA ARG A 218 9.50 18.10 12.96
C ARG A 218 8.66 16.85 13.17
N GLU A 219 9.18 15.69 12.79
CA GLU A 219 8.40 14.45 12.73
C GLU A 219 9.12 13.26 13.36
N SER A 220 8.34 12.42 14.06
CA SER A 220 8.82 11.25 14.78
C SER A 220 8.40 9.97 14.09
N PHE A 221 9.37 9.13 13.75
CA PHE A 221 9.19 7.83 13.13
C PHE A 221 9.50 6.74 14.13
N SER A 222 8.72 5.67 14.14
CA SER A 222 8.95 4.57 15.05
C SER A 222 8.60 3.24 14.42
N ASP A 223 9.34 2.20 14.82
CA ASP A 223 9.01 0.82 14.50
C ASP A 223 9.28 -0.07 15.71
N SER A 224 8.59 -1.20 15.77
CA SER A 224 8.72 -2.17 16.85
C SER A 224 8.50 -3.57 16.36
N LYS A 225 9.18 -4.51 17.01
CA LYS A 225 9.09 -5.94 16.69
C LYS A 225 9.10 -6.75 17.97
N SER A 226 8.33 -7.84 17.98
CA SER A 226 8.34 -8.83 19.05
C SER A 226 8.56 -10.21 18.45
N GLU A 227 9.45 -11.00 19.04
CA GLU A 227 9.67 -12.40 18.70
C GLU A 227 9.52 -13.28 19.94
N THR A 228 8.95 -14.46 19.76
CA THR A 228 8.79 -15.46 20.82
C THR A 228 9.45 -16.76 20.38
N ALA A 229 10.27 -17.35 21.26
CA ALA A 229 10.86 -18.66 21.05
C ALA A 229 10.53 -19.59 22.22
N ASN A 230 10.36 -20.88 21.91
CA ASN A 230 10.24 -21.91 22.94
C ASN A 230 11.62 -22.17 23.58
N GLY A 231 11.63 -22.35 24.89
CA GLY A 231 12.84 -22.52 25.68
C GLY A 231 13.56 -21.21 26.01
N ARG A 232 14.77 -21.35 26.56
CA ARG A 232 15.70 -20.24 26.84
C ARG A 232 16.52 -19.98 25.59
N VAL A 233 16.15 -18.94 24.84
CA VAL A 233 16.86 -18.50 23.65
C VAL A 233 17.48 -17.14 23.92
N LYS A 234 18.71 -16.93 23.46
CA LYS A 234 19.34 -15.60 23.48
C LYS A 234 19.08 -14.94 22.14
N PHE A 235 18.29 -13.87 22.14
CA PHE A 235 18.06 -13.10 20.93
C PHE A 235 19.21 -12.13 20.66
N ASP A 236 19.45 -11.86 19.38
CA ASP A 236 20.45 -10.89 18.94
C ASP A 236 19.84 -9.48 18.93
N LYS A 237 20.31 -8.64 19.86
CA LYS A 237 19.92 -7.22 19.96
C LYS A 237 20.12 -6.48 18.63
N GLY A 238 21.29 -6.65 18.01
CA GLY A 238 21.69 -5.90 16.82
C GLY A 238 20.88 -6.32 15.59
N LYS A 239 20.59 -7.61 15.44
CA LYS A 239 19.77 -8.13 14.34
C LYS A 239 18.33 -7.61 14.39
N GLY A 240 17.72 -7.52 15.56
CA GLY A 240 16.37 -6.99 15.68
C GLY A 240 16.30 -5.49 15.37
N LEU A 241 17.25 -4.71 15.91
CA LEU A 241 17.33 -3.27 15.66
C LEU A 241 17.64 -2.95 14.20
N SER A 242 18.50 -3.71 13.51
CA SER A 242 18.79 -3.47 12.09
C SER A 242 17.56 -3.65 11.19
N VAL A 243 16.67 -4.59 11.52
CA VAL A 243 15.37 -4.73 10.83
C VAL A 243 14.50 -3.48 11.05
N LEU A 244 14.47 -2.95 12.28
CA LEU A 244 13.71 -1.73 12.59
C LEU A 244 14.29 -0.50 11.89
N VAL A 245 15.61 -0.41 11.71
CA VAL A 245 16.24 0.69 10.96
C VAL A 245 15.72 0.74 9.53
N SER A 246 15.58 -0.41 8.86
CA SER A 246 14.98 -0.48 7.53
C SER A 246 13.51 -0.04 7.54
N GLY A 247 12.75 -0.48 8.55
CA GLY A 247 11.35 -0.07 8.71
C GLY A 247 11.18 1.44 8.91
N VAL A 248 11.98 2.04 9.78
CA VAL A 248 12.02 3.50 10.00
C VAL A 248 12.49 4.23 8.74
N SER A 249 13.53 3.76 8.06
CA SER A 249 14.02 4.35 6.81
C SER A 249 12.93 4.38 5.73
N ASN A 250 12.19 3.28 5.57
CA ASN A 250 11.07 3.21 4.62
C ASN A 250 9.93 4.18 4.94
N GLN A 251 9.71 4.53 6.23
CA GLN A 251 8.73 5.55 6.62
C GLN A 251 9.21 6.97 6.28
N ILE A 252 10.53 7.20 6.33
CA ILE A 252 11.18 8.48 6.10
C ILE A 252 11.30 8.78 4.60
N THR A 253 11.67 7.79 3.77
CA THR A 253 11.92 7.97 2.33
C THR A 253 10.84 8.81 1.60
N PRO A 254 9.53 8.57 1.80
CA PRO A 254 8.45 9.35 1.16
C PRO A 254 8.46 10.86 1.46
N TYR A 255 9.22 11.33 2.44
CA TYR A 255 9.35 12.76 2.74
C TYR A 255 10.30 13.47 1.78
N PHE A 256 11.26 12.74 1.21
CA PHE A 256 12.37 13.33 0.46
C PHE A 256 12.45 12.85 -1.00
N SER A 257 11.76 11.76 -1.34
CA SER A 257 11.70 11.25 -2.71
C SER A 257 10.25 10.99 -3.11
N SER A 258 9.99 11.02 -4.43
CA SER A 258 8.74 10.47 -4.93
C SER A 258 8.67 8.98 -4.61
N TYR A 259 7.46 8.45 -4.54
CA TYR A 259 7.25 7.06 -4.15
C TYR A 259 6.02 6.48 -4.82
N ASN A 260 6.11 5.18 -5.13
CA ASN A 260 4.99 4.42 -5.66
C ASN A 260 4.06 3.99 -4.52
N PHE A 261 2.77 4.19 -4.71
CA PHE A 261 1.72 3.64 -3.85
C PHE A 261 0.72 2.84 -4.67
N GLU A 262 0.12 1.85 -4.03
CA GLU A 262 -0.91 1.04 -4.63
C GLU A 262 -2.29 1.61 -4.30
N ALA A 263 -2.94 2.23 -5.28
CA ALA A 263 -4.34 2.65 -5.20
C ALA A 263 -5.26 1.46 -5.49
N LYS A 264 -6.30 1.30 -4.69
CA LYS A 264 -7.37 0.33 -4.94
C LYS A 264 -8.60 1.05 -5.47
N ALA A 265 -9.03 0.68 -6.67
CA ALA A 265 -10.24 1.20 -7.30
C ALA A 265 -11.27 0.06 -7.44
N LYS A 266 -12.51 0.34 -7.09
CA LYS A 266 -13.63 -0.58 -7.30
C LYS A 266 -14.20 -0.33 -8.70
N ILE A 267 -14.51 -1.40 -9.42
CA ILE A 267 -15.21 -1.37 -10.72
C ILE A 267 -16.39 -2.31 -10.71
N PHE A 268 -17.40 -1.99 -11.52
CA PHE A 268 -18.56 -2.84 -11.74
C PHE A 268 -18.29 -3.85 -12.83
N THR A 269 -18.79 -5.06 -12.64
CA THR A 269 -18.59 -6.18 -13.56
C THR A 269 -19.92 -6.84 -13.84
N ASP A 270 -20.16 -7.22 -15.08
CA ASP A 270 -21.37 -7.94 -15.47
C ASP A 270 -21.04 -8.86 -16.64
N GLU A 271 -21.38 -10.15 -16.51
CA GLU A 271 -21.08 -11.16 -17.54
C GLU A 271 -21.93 -10.97 -18.80
N ASP A 272 -23.14 -10.40 -18.65
CA ASP A 272 -24.04 -10.11 -19.76
C ASP A 272 -23.65 -8.84 -20.52
N PHE A 273 -22.64 -8.13 -20.00
CA PHE A 273 -22.14 -6.88 -20.55
C PHE A 273 -20.67 -7.00 -21.00
N PRO A 274 -20.40 -7.54 -22.21
CA PRO A 274 -19.05 -8.00 -22.61
C PRO A 274 -17.98 -6.89 -22.63
N HIS A 275 -18.39 -5.64 -22.82
CA HIS A 275 -17.48 -4.49 -22.77
C HIS A 275 -16.90 -4.24 -21.37
N PHE A 276 -17.60 -4.66 -20.30
CA PHE A 276 -17.04 -4.62 -18.95
C PHE A 276 -15.91 -5.65 -18.79
N ALA A 277 -16.14 -6.89 -19.20
CA ALA A 277 -15.12 -7.94 -19.10
C ALA A 277 -13.83 -7.59 -19.85
N GLU A 278 -13.93 -7.04 -21.06
CA GLU A 278 -12.75 -6.66 -21.84
C GLU A 278 -12.08 -5.39 -21.29
N GLY A 279 -12.86 -4.38 -20.88
CA GLY A 279 -12.35 -3.18 -20.21
C GLY A 279 -11.56 -3.51 -18.93
N ASP A 280 -12.10 -4.42 -18.11
CA ASP A 280 -11.47 -4.89 -16.87
C ASP A 280 -10.13 -5.59 -17.13
N LYS A 281 -10.06 -6.40 -18.19
CA LYS A 281 -8.85 -7.09 -18.62
C LYS A 281 -7.78 -6.08 -19.04
N TYR A 282 -8.14 -5.07 -19.82
CA TYR A 282 -7.22 -4.02 -20.22
C TYR A 282 -6.75 -3.17 -19.04
N MET A 283 -7.64 -2.79 -18.12
CA MET A 283 -7.25 -2.08 -16.90
C MET A 283 -6.30 -2.92 -16.03
N SER A 284 -6.59 -4.21 -15.85
CA SER A 284 -5.73 -5.13 -15.09
C SER A 284 -4.34 -5.25 -15.73
N ALA A 285 -4.27 -5.15 -17.06
CA ALA A 285 -3.04 -5.11 -17.84
C ALA A 285 -2.39 -3.71 -17.95
N LYS A 286 -2.94 -2.70 -17.27
CA LYS A 286 -2.52 -1.28 -17.34
C LYS A 286 -2.55 -0.68 -18.75
N LYS A 287 -3.38 -1.24 -19.64
CA LYS A 287 -3.62 -0.74 -21.00
C LYS A 287 -4.79 0.24 -20.99
N TRP A 288 -4.53 1.45 -20.47
CA TRP A 288 -5.59 2.42 -20.18
C TRP A 288 -6.38 2.86 -21.41
N ASN A 289 -5.71 3.11 -22.54
CA ASN A 289 -6.38 3.50 -23.79
C ASN A 289 -7.38 2.43 -24.26
N ASP A 290 -6.97 1.16 -24.25
CA ASP A 290 -7.82 0.05 -24.66
C ASP A 290 -9.01 -0.12 -23.69
N ALA A 291 -8.78 0.04 -22.40
CA ALA A 291 -9.85 0.01 -21.39
C ALA A 291 -10.87 1.13 -21.59
N ILE A 292 -10.41 2.35 -21.88
CA ILE A 292 -11.27 3.51 -22.14
C ILE A 292 -12.13 3.24 -23.38
N ILE A 293 -11.55 2.72 -24.46
CA ILE A 293 -12.29 2.39 -25.69
C ILE A 293 -13.40 1.38 -25.40
N GLU A 294 -13.12 0.33 -24.61
CA GLU A 294 -14.15 -0.65 -24.25
C GLU A 294 -15.24 -0.05 -23.35
N TYR A 295 -14.88 0.79 -22.37
CA TYR A 295 -15.88 1.46 -21.54
C TYR A 295 -16.67 2.55 -22.28
N GLU A 296 -16.13 3.17 -23.33
CA GLU A 296 -16.91 4.05 -24.22
C GLU A 296 -17.95 3.25 -25.03
N LYS A 297 -17.59 2.07 -25.52
CA LYS A 297 -18.56 1.13 -26.15
C LYS A 297 -19.62 0.71 -25.15
N ALA A 298 -19.22 0.47 -23.89
CA ALA A 298 -20.14 0.14 -22.81
C ALA A 298 -21.18 1.24 -22.59
N VAL A 299 -20.74 2.50 -22.46
CA VAL A 299 -21.63 3.66 -22.34
C VAL A 299 -22.61 3.73 -23.50
N LYS A 300 -22.13 3.62 -24.75
CA LYS A 300 -22.98 3.68 -25.94
C LYS A 300 -24.06 2.60 -25.94
N ARG A 301 -23.71 1.35 -25.59
CA ARG A 301 -24.67 0.25 -25.51
C ARG A 301 -25.68 0.46 -24.37
N ALA A 302 -25.23 0.91 -23.20
CA ALA A 302 -26.12 1.18 -22.08
C ALA A 302 -27.11 2.31 -22.38
N GLU A 303 -26.68 3.35 -23.11
CA GLU A 303 -27.57 4.41 -23.60
C GLU A 303 -28.62 3.89 -24.59
N GLN A 304 -28.26 2.94 -25.46
CA GLN A 304 -29.20 2.31 -26.42
C GLN A 304 -30.24 1.43 -25.73
N LEU A 305 -29.84 0.69 -24.69
CA LEU A 305 -30.74 -0.17 -23.92
C LEU A 305 -31.68 0.65 -23.01
N GLY A 306 -31.28 1.86 -22.63
CA GLY A 306 -32.06 2.74 -21.74
C GLY A 306 -32.10 2.29 -20.28
N GLU A 307 -31.37 1.22 -19.93
CA GLU A 307 -31.36 0.65 -18.58
C GLU A 307 -30.48 1.47 -17.63
N LEU A 308 -31.12 2.08 -16.64
CA LEU A 308 -30.47 2.97 -15.66
C LEU A 308 -29.24 2.34 -14.96
N PRO A 309 -29.30 1.07 -14.47
CA PRO A 309 -28.16 0.47 -13.79
C PRO A 309 -26.92 0.36 -14.70
N TYR A 310 -27.11 -0.12 -15.94
CA TYR A 310 -26.00 -0.26 -16.90
C TYR A 310 -25.42 1.08 -17.32
N ARG A 311 -26.24 2.13 -17.42
CA ARG A 311 -25.75 3.49 -17.71
C ARG A 311 -24.88 4.01 -16.57
N ALA A 312 -25.35 3.89 -15.32
CA ALA A 312 -24.59 4.32 -14.15
C ALA A 312 -23.25 3.57 -14.04
N MET A 313 -23.26 2.24 -14.18
CA MET A 313 -22.05 1.41 -14.14
C MET A 313 -21.07 1.76 -15.27
N SER A 314 -21.57 1.97 -16.48
CA SER A 314 -20.73 2.30 -17.64
C SER A 314 -20.05 3.66 -17.50
N TYR A 315 -20.80 4.69 -17.08
CA TYR A 315 -20.21 5.99 -16.81
C TYR A 315 -19.19 5.92 -15.66
N TYR A 316 -19.50 5.18 -14.60
CA TYR A 316 -18.57 5.02 -13.49
C TYR A 316 -17.27 4.33 -13.91
N ASN A 317 -17.34 3.18 -14.59
CA ASN A 317 -16.14 2.44 -15.04
C ASN A 317 -15.29 3.27 -16.02
N LEU A 318 -15.93 3.98 -16.95
CA LEU A 318 -15.23 4.91 -17.84
C LEU A 318 -14.55 6.04 -17.06
N GLY A 319 -15.26 6.60 -16.06
CA GLY A 319 -14.73 7.60 -15.15
C GLY A 319 -13.49 7.11 -14.40
N ILE A 320 -13.52 5.90 -13.85
CA ILE A 320 -12.37 5.27 -13.20
C ILE A 320 -11.20 5.11 -14.17
N ALA A 321 -11.45 4.55 -15.36
CA ALA A 321 -10.39 4.34 -16.36
C ALA A 321 -9.72 5.66 -16.75
N LEU A 322 -10.49 6.71 -17.04
CA LEU A 322 -9.98 8.04 -17.34
C LEU A 322 -9.21 8.63 -16.15
N GLY A 323 -9.77 8.52 -14.95
CA GLY A 323 -9.23 9.16 -13.74
C GLY A 323 -7.86 8.63 -13.35
N TYR A 324 -7.63 7.34 -13.57
CA TYR A 324 -6.33 6.73 -13.34
C TYR A 324 -5.44 6.78 -14.61
N SER A 325 -5.94 6.95 -15.82
CA SER A 325 -5.11 6.89 -17.05
C SER A 325 -4.11 8.02 -17.30
N ASP A 326 -4.14 9.11 -16.52
CA ASP A 326 -3.40 10.37 -16.77
C ASP A 326 -3.82 11.11 -18.06
N ILE A 327 -4.91 10.69 -18.71
CA ILE A 327 -5.35 11.25 -19.99
C ILE A 327 -6.23 12.48 -19.78
N ASP A 328 -7.30 12.34 -18.99
CA ASP A 328 -8.31 13.39 -18.82
C ASP A 328 -9.04 13.30 -17.47
N HIS A 329 -8.41 13.85 -16.43
CA HIS A 329 -9.00 13.93 -15.09
C HIS A 329 -10.31 14.74 -15.04
N PRO A 330 -10.45 15.90 -15.71
CA PRO A 330 -11.72 16.62 -15.76
C PRO A 330 -12.87 15.75 -16.29
N LYS A 331 -12.66 15.04 -17.41
CA LYS A 331 -13.69 14.18 -18.00
C LYS A 331 -13.99 12.96 -17.14
N SER A 332 -13.00 12.42 -16.44
CA SER A 332 -13.21 11.38 -15.42
C SER A 332 -14.24 11.81 -14.37
N MET A 333 -14.06 13.00 -13.80
CA MET A 333 -14.94 13.55 -12.77
C MET A 333 -16.35 13.81 -13.30
N GLU A 334 -16.47 14.27 -14.54
CA GLU A 334 -17.76 14.44 -15.22
C GLU A 334 -18.52 13.11 -15.31
N TYR A 335 -17.85 12.02 -15.72
CA TYR A 335 -18.51 10.72 -15.85
C TYR A 335 -18.91 10.10 -14.51
N ILE A 336 -18.08 10.22 -13.46
CA ILE A 336 -18.47 9.75 -12.13
C ILE A 336 -19.65 10.57 -11.59
N ALA A 337 -19.68 11.88 -11.85
CA ALA A 337 -20.83 12.72 -11.50
C ALA A 337 -22.10 12.31 -12.26
N LYS A 338 -22.00 11.98 -13.56
CA LYS A 338 -23.13 11.43 -14.34
C LYS A 338 -23.63 10.11 -13.75
N ALA A 339 -22.74 9.19 -13.38
CA ALA A 339 -23.12 7.94 -12.70
C ALA A 339 -23.91 8.23 -11.41
N LYS A 340 -23.40 9.17 -10.60
CA LYS A 340 -24.05 9.61 -9.34
C LYS A 340 -25.42 10.26 -9.52
N GLN A 341 -25.63 10.95 -10.64
CA GLN A 341 -26.94 11.54 -10.96
C GLN A 341 -28.00 10.48 -11.25
N LEU A 342 -27.59 9.36 -11.86
CA LEU A 342 -28.47 8.26 -12.20
C LEU A 342 -28.80 7.39 -11.00
N VAL A 343 -27.80 7.10 -10.17
CA VAL A 343 -27.92 6.19 -9.05
C VAL A 343 -27.10 6.70 -7.85
N GLU A 344 -27.65 6.56 -6.66
CA GLU A 344 -26.91 6.85 -5.43
C GLU A 344 -26.06 5.65 -5.01
N ASP A 345 -24.74 5.85 -4.98
CA ASP A 345 -23.76 4.91 -4.42
C ASP A 345 -22.70 5.71 -3.64
N LYS A 346 -22.42 5.28 -2.41
CA LYS A 346 -21.43 5.93 -1.52
C LYS A 346 -20.00 5.78 -2.03
N ASP A 347 -19.73 4.80 -2.88
CA ASP A 347 -18.41 4.57 -3.45
C ASP A 347 -18.04 5.65 -4.49
N TYR A 348 -19.02 6.33 -5.09
CA TYR A 348 -18.75 7.39 -6.07
C TYR A 348 -18.01 8.58 -5.45
N ASP A 349 -18.48 9.05 -4.29
CA ASP A 349 -17.84 10.16 -3.57
C ASP A 349 -16.43 9.78 -3.10
N ARG A 350 -16.25 8.52 -2.70
CA ARG A 350 -14.94 8.02 -2.30
C ARG A 350 -13.94 8.03 -3.46
N GLU A 351 -14.34 7.61 -4.66
CA GLU A 351 -13.47 7.60 -5.82
C GLU A 351 -13.20 9.01 -6.38
N ILE A 352 -14.19 9.90 -6.35
CA ILE A 352 -14.01 11.33 -6.66
C ILE A 352 -12.89 11.94 -5.81
N VAL A 353 -12.89 11.68 -4.49
CA VAL A 353 -11.83 12.20 -3.59
C VAL A 353 -10.47 11.61 -3.94
N LYS A 354 -10.40 10.30 -4.25
CA LYS A 354 -9.14 9.65 -4.63
C LYS A 354 -8.57 10.21 -5.94
N ILE A 355 -9.40 10.37 -6.97
CA ILE A 355 -8.99 10.87 -8.29
C ILE A 355 -8.57 12.34 -8.21
N LYS A 356 -9.26 13.17 -7.41
CA LYS A 356 -8.83 14.55 -7.16
C LYS A 356 -7.44 14.61 -6.53
N LYS A 357 -7.22 13.83 -5.47
CA LYS A 357 -5.91 13.72 -4.83
C LYS A 357 -4.85 13.25 -5.82
N TYR A 358 -5.19 12.29 -6.67
CA TYR A 358 -4.28 11.80 -7.70
C TYR A 358 -3.91 12.88 -8.72
N MET A 359 -4.88 13.67 -9.17
CA MET A 359 -4.65 14.81 -10.07
C MET A 359 -3.76 15.88 -9.42
N GLU A 360 -3.94 16.17 -8.13
CA GLU A 360 -3.08 17.08 -7.37
C GLU A 360 -1.65 16.54 -7.26
N ASP A 361 -1.50 15.26 -6.91
CA ASP A 361 -0.22 14.56 -6.85
C ASP A 361 0.50 14.61 -8.22
N TYR A 362 -0.21 14.34 -9.32
CA TYR A 362 0.30 14.38 -10.69
C TYR A 362 0.75 15.79 -11.11
N ASN A 363 -0.07 16.81 -10.86
CA ASN A 363 0.28 18.20 -11.18
C ASN A 363 1.52 18.65 -10.40
N THR A 364 1.63 18.26 -9.14
CA THR A 364 2.79 18.56 -8.29
C THR A 364 4.06 17.92 -8.85
N LEU A 365 4.00 16.64 -9.23
CA LEU A 365 5.11 15.94 -9.87
C LEU A 365 5.53 16.62 -11.19
N LYS A 366 4.56 17.04 -12.00
CA LYS A 366 4.83 17.75 -13.26
C LYS A 366 5.54 19.09 -13.04
N LEU A 367 5.14 19.85 -12.03
CA LEU A 367 5.83 21.10 -11.66
C LEU A 367 7.29 20.84 -11.27
N TYR A 368 7.57 19.71 -10.61
CA TYR A 368 8.93 19.33 -10.24
C TYR A 368 9.77 18.89 -11.44
N THR A 369 9.16 18.25 -12.44
CA THR A 369 9.86 17.90 -13.68
C THR A 369 10.13 19.11 -14.57
N ASP A 370 9.23 20.08 -14.62
CA ASP A 370 9.36 21.28 -15.47
C ASP A 370 10.39 22.29 -14.93
N LYS A 371 10.76 22.20 -13.64
CA LYS A 371 11.85 22.97 -13.03
C LYS A 371 13.25 22.39 -13.30
N LYS A 372 13.34 21.19 -13.89
CA LYS A 372 14.61 20.60 -14.35
C LYS A 372 15.08 21.26 -15.63
#